data_AF-A0A437JTQ7-F1
#
_entry.id   AF-A0A437JTQ7-F1
#
_cell.length_a   1.000
_cell.length_b   1.000
_cell.length_c   1.000
_cell.angle_alpha   90.00
_cell.angle_beta   90.00
_cell.angle_gamma   90.00
#
_symmetry.space_group_name_H-M   'P 1'
#
loop_
_entity.id
_entity.type
_entity.pdbx_description
1 polymer ?
#
loop_
_entity_poly.entity_id
_entity_poly.type
_entity_poly.pdbx_seq_one_letter_code
_entity_poly.pdbx_strand_id
1 'polypeptide(L)'
;MGARTTFAGWSRVWTILTPCATMKNLLENSRGLLWLGFQRQTVDARERTRDVTGAALGLLLTGGLSWWAWGADSVWLGAPMGASAVLLFAVPSSPLAQPWPVVVGNLMAALVGVFIFRTLGASPLSAALAGGLALALMFPLRCVHPPAGAVAITAVVGGATVHNLGYGFALTPIAVNSVVLVACALLWRRLTHNHVAPHPVVHANRHRTTDAAPQDRIGMTIEDLDAALRSFNELFDIDSQSLEQVLRHAQGLAWERQFGKVRCADIMSRDLVTVEFATPLQEAWTLLHRHRIRALPVVDRARRVIGVVTLVDFLKHARLDPRDHLSLGQRIRKLLAPTPGDYSDKAEVVGQIMTSPVHTVTEEDAVVELVPRLSDEGMHHLPVVDAERRLSGMVTQSDLMAALYRSQSSLQTVKST
;
A
#
# COMPACT_ATOMS: atom_id res chain seq x y z
N MET A 1 -33.08 -39.72 -4.13
CA MET A 1 -31.91 -40.30 -4.82
C MET A 1 -31.91 -39.76 -6.24
N GLY A 2 -30.85 -39.06 -6.66
CA GLY A 2 -30.61 -38.70 -8.07
C GLY A 2 -31.10 -37.32 -8.55
N ALA A 3 -30.30 -36.28 -8.31
CA ALA A 3 -30.23 -35.08 -9.17
C ALA A 3 -28.93 -34.30 -8.88
N ARG A 4 -27.79 -34.80 -9.36
CA ARG A 4 -26.50 -34.08 -9.37
C ARG A 4 -25.75 -34.44 -10.65
N THR A 5 -26.20 -33.93 -11.79
CA THR A 5 -25.46 -34.06 -13.07
C THR A 5 -25.75 -32.89 -14.01
N THR A 6 -25.40 -31.66 -13.62
CA THR A 6 -25.28 -30.50 -14.54
C THR A 6 -24.34 -29.42 -13.99
N PHE A 7 -23.13 -29.78 -13.53
CA PHE A 7 -22.09 -28.78 -13.17
C PHE A 7 -20.67 -29.21 -13.56
N ALA A 8 -20.50 -30.27 -14.35
CA ALA A 8 -19.20 -30.81 -14.74
C ALA A 8 -18.62 -30.19 -16.03
N GLY A 9 -19.41 -29.45 -16.81
CA GLY A 9 -18.97 -28.85 -18.08
C GLY A 9 -18.15 -27.56 -17.91
N TRP A 10 -18.39 -26.81 -16.84
CA TRP A 10 -17.75 -25.50 -16.64
C TRP A 10 -16.31 -25.61 -16.11
N SER A 11 -15.97 -26.63 -15.32
CA SER A 11 -14.60 -26.80 -14.84
C SER A 11 -13.59 -27.07 -15.98
N ARG A 12 -14.01 -27.74 -17.06
CA ARG A 12 -13.14 -28.03 -18.22
C ARG A 12 -12.82 -26.79 -19.06
N VAL A 13 -13.74 -25.83 -19.17
CA VAL A 13 -13.48 -24.56 -19.87
C VAL A 13 -12.42 -23.74 -19.14
N TRP A 14 -12.43 -23.75 -17.80
CA TRP A 14 -11.43 -23.07 -16.98
C TRP A 14 -10.08 -23.80 -16.94
N THR A 15 -10.07 -25.12 -17.11
CA THR A 15 -8.82 -25.91 -17.16
C THR A 15 -7.96 -25.57 -18.39
N ILE A 16 -8.59 -25.16 -19.49
CA ILE A 16 -7.90 -24.69 -20.72
C ILE A 16 -7.28 -23.30 -20.51
N LEU A 17 -7.76 -22.52 -19.53
CA LEU A 17 -7.30 -21.15 -19.22
C LEU A 17 -6.35 -21.07 -18.00
N THR A 18 -6.10 -22.19 -17.33
CA THR A 18 -5.04 -22.29 -16.30
C THR A 18 -3.71 -22.63 -16.96
N PRO A 19 -2.67 -21.78 -16.87
CA PRO A 19 -1.39 -22.09 -17.45
C PRO A 19 -0.76 -23.30 -16.75
N CYS A 20 -0.61 -24.39 -17.49
CA CYS A 20 0.16 -25.58 -17.09
C CYS A 20 1.61 -25.17 -16.77
N ALA A 21 2.26 -25.82 -15.81
CA ALA A 21 3.65 -25.54 -15.42
C ALA A 21 4.63 -25.56 -16.62
N THR A 22 4.30 -26.26 -17.70
CA THR A 22 5.04 -26.29 -18.97
C THR A 22 4.93 -25.00 -19.77
N MET A 23 3.79 -24.30 -19.72
CA MET A 23 3.58 -22.98 -20.35
C MET A 23 4.36 -21.88 -19.63
N LYS A 24 4.64 -22.08 -18.33
CA LYS A 24 5.40 -21.17 -17.46
C LYS A 24 6.82 -20.92 -17.97
N ASN A 25 7.50 -21.98 -18.44
CA ASN A 25 8.86 -21.92 -18.99
C ASN A 25 8.89 -21.46 -20.46
N LEU A 26 7.82 -21.70 -21.23
CA LEU A 26 7.72 -21.28 -22.63
C LEU A 26 7.58 -19.76 -22.79
N LEU A 27 6.78 -19.10 -21.94
CA LEU A 27 6.58 -17.65 -21.97
C LEU A 27 7.83 -16.85 -21.54
N GLU A 28 8.63 -17.38 -20.61
CA GLU A 28 9.85 -16.70 -20.14
C GLU A 28 10.97 -16.69 -21.19
N ASN A 29 11.02 -17.69 -22.08
CA ASN A 29 12.11 -17.83 -23.07
C ASN A 29 11.78 -17.32 -24.49
N SER A 30 10.53 -16.93 -24.76
CA SER A 30 10.09 -16.58 -26.12
C SER A 30 9.84 -15.07 -26.27
N ARG A 31 10.89 -14.35 -26.69
CA ARG A 31 10.82 -12.92 -27.05
C ARG A 31 9.68 -12.58 -28.01
N GLY A 32 9.29 -13.52 -28.89
CA GLY A 32 8.16 -13.37 -29.81
C GLY A 32 6.79 -13.34 -29.13
N LEU A 33 6.58 -14.14 -28.07
CA LEU A 33 5.33 -14.11 -27.31
C LEU A 33 5.22 -12.84 -26.47
N LEU A 34 6.34 -12.36 -25.92
CA LEU A 34 6.40 -11.07 -25.22
C LEU A 34 6.15 -9.89 -26.18
N TRP A 35 6.65 -9.94 -27.42
CA TRP A 35 6.38 -8.92 -28.44
C TRP A 35 4.89 -8.87 -28.84
N LEU A 36 4.22 -10.03 -28.88
CA LEU A 36 2.76 -10.12 -29.05
C LEU A 36 1.96 -9.68 -27.81
N GLY A 37 2.64 -9.29 -26.72
CA GLY A 37 2.00 -8.83 -25.49
C GLY A 37 1.48 -9.95 -24.58
N PHE A 38 1.86 -11.21 -24.80
CA PHE A 38 1.52 -12.29 -23.86
C PHE A 38 2.32 -12.12 -22.56
N GLN A 39 1.72 -11.40 -21.62
CA GLN A 39 2.25 -11.22 -20.26
C GLN A 39 1.56 -12.16 -19.27
N ARG A 40 2.22 -12.40 -18.12
CA ARG A 40 1.58 -13.12 -17.01
C ARG A 40 0.41 -12.30 -16.49
N GLN A 41 -0.78 -12.90 -16.44
CA GLN A 41 -1.87 -12.36 -15.65
C GLN A 41 -1.53 -12.47 -14.17
N THR A 42 -1.50 -11.34 -13.48
CA THR A 42 -1.29 -11.23 -12.04
C THR A 42 -2.58 -11.39 -11.23
N VAL A 43 -3.74 -11.41 -11.91
CA VAL A 43 -5.07 -11.49 -11.30
C VAL A 43 -5.50 -12.95 -11.11
N ASP A 44 -5.88 -13.29 -9.88
CA ASP A 44 -6.29 -14.64 -9.51
C ASP A 44 -7.58 -15.09 -10.22
N ALA A 45 -7.78 -16.40 -10.35
CA ALA A 45 -8.96 -16.98 -11.02
C ALA A 45 -10.28 -16.54 -10.37
N ARG A 46 -10.32 -16.46 -9.03
CA ARG A 46 -11.50 -16.00 -8.28
C ARG A 46 -11.85 -14.56 -8.64
N GLU A 47 -10.84 -13.71 -8.74
CA GLU A 47 -11.02 -12.31 -9.05
C GLU A 47 -11.47 -12.13 -10.51
N ARG A 48 -10.87 -12.87 -11.45
CA ARG A 48 -11.34 -12.94 -12.84
C ARG A 48 -12.80 -13.38 -12.97
N THR A 49 -13.21 -14.43 -12.25
CA THR A 49 -14.61 -14.87 -12.26
C THR A 49 -15.56 -13.79 -11.72
N ARG A 50 -15.13 -13.06 -10.69
CA ARG A 50 -15.91 -11.96 -10.11
C ARG A 50 -16.07 -10.83 -11.13
N ASP A 51 -15.01 -10.43 -11.80
CA ASP A 51 -15.04 -9.29 -12.73
C ASP A 51 -15.90 -9.62 -13.97
N VAL A 52 -15.78 -10.85 -14.50
CA VAL A 52 -16.64 -11.34 -15.60
C VAL A 52 -18.11 -11.38 -15.17
N THR A 53 -18.40 -11.89 -13.96
CA THR A 53 -19.78 -11.95 -13.46
C THR A 53 -20.35 -10.56 -13.25
N GLY A 54 -19.56 -9.63 -12.70
CA GLY A 54 -19.93 -8.24 -12.53
C GLY A 54 -20.25 -7.56 -13.87
N ALA A 55 -19.38 -7.72 -14.87
CA ALA A 55 -19.59 -7.16 -16.20
C ALA A 55 -20.86 -7.72 -16.87
N ALA A 56 -21.07 -9.04 -16.79
CA ALA A 56 -22.26 -9.68 -17.36
C ALA A 56 -23.55 -9.18 -16.69
N LEU A 57 -23.57 -9.10 -15.36
CA LEU A 57 -24.72 -8.58 -14.61
C LEU A 57 -24.94 -7.09 -14.87
N GLY A 58 -23.87 -6.29 -14.92
CA GLY A 58 -23.95 -4.86 -15.22
C GLY A 58 -24.54 -4.58 -16.61
N LEU A 59 -24.09 -5.32 -17.63
CA LEU A 59 -24.64 -5.23 -18.99
C LEU A 59 -26.09 -5.72 -19.06
N LEU A 60 -26.41 -6.82 -18.38
CA LEU A 60 -27.77 -7.37 -18.33
C LEU A 60 -28.75 -6.39 -17.67
N LEU A 61 -28.36 -5.79 -16.55
CA LEU A 61 -29.18 -4.79 -15.86
C LEU A 61 -29.34 -3.52 -16.71
N THR A 62 -28.23 -3.03 -17.28
CA THR A 62 -28.25 -1.82 -18.12
C THR A 62 -29.13 -2.01 -19.34
N GLY A 63 -28.92 -3.09 -20.11
CA GLY A 63 -29.72 -3.40 -21.29
C GLY A 63 -31.15 -3.76 -20.94
N GLY A 64 -31.39 -4.51 -19.86
CA GLY A 64 -32.73 -4.92 -19.43
C GLY A 64 -33.60 -3.76 -18.95
N LEU A 65 -33.04 -2.81 -18.19
CA LEU A 65 -33.73 -1.58 -17.79
C LEU A 65 -34.11 -0.73 -18.99
N SER A 66 -33.16 -0.55 -19.93
CA SER A 66 -33.41 0.21 -21.15
C SER A 66 -34.41 -0.47 -22.08
N TRP A 67 -34.34 -1.79 -22.20
CA TRP A 67 -35.31 -2.59 -22.95
C TRP A 67 -36.72 -2.51 -22.35
N TRP A 68 -36.83 -2.54 -21.02
CA TRP A 68 -38.10 -2.37 -20.33
C TRP A 68 -38.67 -0.95 -20.48
N ALA A 69 -37.81 0.07 -20.48
CA ALA A 69 -38.24 1.48 -20.57
C ALA A 69 -38.61 1.93 -21.98
N TRP A 70 -37.90 1.47 -23.02
CA TRP A 70 -38.05 1.96 -24.41
C TRP A 70 -38.48 0.88 -25.42
N GLY A 71 -38.58 -0.39 -25.02
CA GLY A 71 -39.03 -1.48 -25.86
C GLY A 71 -37.94 -2.06 -26.78
N ALA A 72 -38.26 -3.21 -27.41
CA ALA A 72 -37.32 -4.00 -28.20
C ALA A 72 -36.84 -3.33 -29.49
N ASP A 73 -37.67 -2.49 -30.09
CA ASP A 73 -37.37 -1.81 -31.36
C ASP A 73 -36.46 -0.58 -31.19
N SER A 74 -36.21 -0.18 -29.94
CA SER A 74 -35.31 0.92 -29.59
C SER A 74 -33.85 0.47 -29.48
N VAL A 75 -32.92 1.41 -29.49
CA VAL A 75 -31.50 1.13 -29.21
C VAL A 75 -31.33 0.93 -27.70
N TRP A 76 -31.65 -0.25 -27.18
CA TRP A 76 -31.67 -0.49 -25.73
C TRP A 76 -30.26 -0.60 -25.13
N LEU A 77 -29.28 -1.16 -25.83
CA LEU A 77 -27.88 -1.22 -25.39
C LEU A 77 -26.93 -0.80 -26.50
N GLY A 78 -26.16 0.27 -26.27
CA GLY A 78 -25.13 0.67 -27.20
C GLY A 78 -24.00 -0.36 -27.24
N ALA A 79 -23.57 -0.79 -28.43
CA ALA A 79 -22.45 -1.73 -28.57
C ALA A 79 -21.17 -1.31 -27.79
N PRO A 80 -20.80 -0.01 -27.70
CA PRO A 80 -19.65 0.43 -26.91
C PRO A 80 -19.74 0.13 -25.41
N MET A 81 -20.95 -0.09 -24.87
CA MET A 81 -21.14 -0.42 -23.46
C MET A 81 -20.45 -1.73 -23.07
N GLY A 82 -20.29 -2.67 -24.02
CA GLY A 82 -19.51 -3.88 -23.80
C GLY A 82 -18.05 -3.58 -23.45
N ALA A 83 -17.41 -2.67 -24.20
CA ALA A 83 -16.04 -2.24 -23.93
C ALA A 83 -15.95 -1.38 -22.65
N SER A 84 -16.94 -0.53 -22.38
CA SER A 84 -17.02 0.21 -21.11
C SER A 84 -17.15 -0.74 -19.91
N ALA A 85 -17.90 -1.84 -20.04
CA ALA A 85 -18.02 -2.85 -18.98
C ALA A 85 -16.69 -3.57 -18.73
N VAL A 86 -15.91 -3.88 -19.77
CA VAL A 86 -14.56 -4.44 -19.57
C VAL A 86 -13.70 -3.49 -18.73
N LEU A 87 -13.68 -2.20 -19.04
CA LEU A 87 -12.89 -1.23 -18.28
C LEU A 87 -13.39 -1.07 -16.83
N LEU A 88 -14.71 -0.90 -16.64
CA LEU A 88 -15.32 -0.65 -15.33
C LEU A 88 -15.18 -1.81 -14.35
N PHE A 89 -15.17 -3.05 -14.84
CA PHE A 89 -15.15 -4.24 -14.00
C PHE A 89 -13.77 -4.92 -13.93
N ALA A 90 -13.00 -4.95 -15.01
CA ALA A 90 -11.70 -5.65 -15.04
C ALA A 90 -10.50 -4.76 -14.68
N VAL A 91 -10.54 -3.45 -15.00
CA VAL A 91 -9.45 -2.50 -14.71
C VAL A 91 -9.96 -1.22 -14.04
N PRO A 92 -10.64 -1.32 -12.89
CA PRO A 92 -11.35 -0.19 -12.32
C PRO A 92 -10.47 0.90 -11.69
N SER A 93 -9.20 0.62 -11.43
CA SER A 93 -8.22 1.62 -11.01
C SER A 93 -7.78 2.51 -12.18
N SER A 94 -8.09 2.13 -13.41
CA SER A 94 -7.82 2.95 -14.59
C SER A 94 -8.47 4.34 -14.44
N PRO A 95 -7.73 5.42 -14.71
CA PRO A 95 -8.31 6.76 -14.89
C PRO A 95 -9.41 6.77 -15.96
N LEU A 96 -9.30 5.95 -17.00
CA LEU A 96 -10.23 5.87 -18.14
C LEU A 96 -11.54 5.15 -17.78
N ALA A 97 -11.55 4.39 -16.68
CA ALA A 97 -12.72 3.72 -16.12
C ALA A 97 -13.44 4.57 -15.06
N GLN A 98 -12.94 5.76 -14.72
CA GLN A 98 -13.58 6.63 -13.73
C GLN A 98 -14.95 7.13 -14.23
N PRO A 99 -15.91 7.43 -13.32
CA PRO A 99 -17.26 7.85 -13.69
C PRO A 99 -17.31 9.03 -14.68
N TRP A 100 -16.41 9.99 -14.54
CA TRP A 100 -16.35 11.18 -15.39
C TRP A 100 -16.02 10.85 -16.85
N PRO A 101 -14.88 10.20 -17.18
CA PRO A 101 -14.61 9.73 -18.54
C PRO A 101 -15.71 8.86 -19.15
N VAL A 102 -16.27 7.91 -18.40
CA VAL A 102 -17.31 7.04 -18.97
C VAL A 102 -18.56 7.83 -19.35
N VAL A 103 -19.11 8.64 -18.43
CA VAL A 103 -20.38 9.35 -18.66
C VAL A 103 -20.19 10.52 -19.63
N VAL A 104 -19.23 11.40 -19.34
CA VAL A 104 -19.02 12.62 -20.13
C VAL A 104 -18.39 12.31 -21.47
N GLY A 105 -17.43 11.38 -21.52
CA GLY A 105 -16.80 10.96 -22.76
C GLY A 105 -17.81 10.36 -23.73
N ASN A 106 -18.64 9.40 -23.28
CA ASN A 106 -19.68 8.81 -24.12
C ASN A 106 -20.74 9.83 -24.56
N LEU A 107 -21.22 10.67 -23.64
CA LEU A 107 -22.23 11.69 -23.96
C LEU A 107 -21.72 12.69 -24.99
N MET A 108 -20.53 13.27 -24.76
CA MET A 108 -19.92 14.22 -25.68
C MET A 108 -19.65 13.56 -27.04
N ALA A 109 -19.18 12.32 -27.07
CA ALA A 109 -18.88 11.62 -28.31
C ALA A 109 -20.14 11.36 -29.14
N ALA A 110 -21.24 11.00 -28.48
CA ALA A 110 -22.53 10.87 -29.15
C ALA A 110 -23.01 12.19 -29.75
N LEU A 111 -22.88 13.31 -29.01
CA LEU A 111 -23.27 14.64 -29.51
C LEU A 111 -22.45 15.05 -30.74
N VAL A 112 -21.13 14.85 -30.69
CA VAL A 112 -20.22 15.13 -31.81
C VAL A 112 -20.57 14.25 -33.02
N GLY A 113 -20.78 12.96 -32.81
CA GLY A 113 -21.11 12.04 -33.90
C GLY A 113 -22.45 12.37 -34.57
N VAL A 114 -23.49 12.71 -33.79
CA VAL A 114 -24.79 13.15 -34.32
C VAL A 114 -24.65 14.46 -35.09
N PHE A 115 -23.86 15.42 -34.60
CA PHE A 115 -23.60 16.69 -35.28
C PHE A 115 -22.94 16.46 -36.65
N ILE A 116 -21.91 15.62 -36.70
CA ILE A 116 -21.20 15.29 -37.94
C ILE A 116 -22.12 14.56 -38.92
N PHE A 117 -22.91 13.58 -38.46
CA PHE A 117 -23.87 12.88 -39.31
C PHE A 117 -24.90 13.85 -39.92
N ARG A 118 -25.44 14.78 -39.12
CA ARG A 118 -26.44 15.76 -39.61
C ARG A 118 -25.89 16.75 -40.61
N THR A 119 -24.60 17.05 -40.56
CA THR A 119 -23.95 18.04 -41.44
C THR A 119 -23.37 17.42 -42.70
N LEU A 120 -22.80 16.21 -42.60
CA LEU A 120 -22.05 15.56 -43.68
C LEU A 120 -22.65 14.23 -44.16
N GLY A 121 -23.71 13.74 -43.52
CA GLY A 121 -24.32 12.45 -43.83
C GLY A 121 -23.50 11.25 -43.34
N ALA A 122 -23.89 10.05 -43.80
CA ALA A 122 -23.20 8.80 -43.51
C ALA A 122 -22.17 8.48 -44.60
N SER A 123 -20.90 8.67 -44.28
CA SER A 123 -19.75 8.31 -45.11
C SER A 123 -18.55 7.84 -44.26
N PRO A 124 -17.58 7.11 -44.84
CA PRO A 124 -16.35 6.76 -44.13
C PRO A 124 -15.59 8.00 -43.60
N LEU A 125 -15.59 9.09 -44.37
CA LEU A 125 -14.95 10.35 -43.97
C LEU A 125 -15.62 10.96 -42.74
N SER A 126 -16.95 11.07 -42.72
CA SER A 126 -17.70 11.56 -41.57
C SER A 126 -17.50 10.70 -40.32
N ALA A 127 -17.38 9.37 -40.47
CA ALA A 127 -17.13 8.48 -39.34
C ALA A 127 -15.74 8.71 -38.74
N ALA A 128 -14.72 8.86 -39.59
CA ALA A 128 -13.36 9.19 -39.16
C ALA A 128 -13.30 10.57 -38.48
N LEU A 129 -13.96 11.58 -39.05
CA LEU A 129 -14.05 12.92 -38.46
C LEU A 129 -14.76 12.92 -37.11
N ALA A 130 -15.86 12.17 -36.97
CA ALA A 130 -16.59 12.04 -35.71
C ALA A 130 -15.71 11.42 -34.61
N GLY A 131 -15.04 10.30 -34.91
CA GLY A 131 -14.13 9.65 -33.97
C GLY A 131 -12.93 10.54 -33.59
N GLY A 132 -12.29 11.16 -34.58
CA GLY A 132 -11.13 12.03 -34.37
C GLY A 132 -11.46 13.31 -33.59
N LEU A 133 -12.58 13.97 -33.92
CA LEU A 133 -13.03 15.17 -33.21
C LEU A 133 -13.49 14.84 -31.79
N ALA A 134 -14.17 13.70 -31.59
CA ALA A 134 -14.52 13.24 -30.26
C ALA A 134 -13.26 12.99 -29.40
N LEU A 135 -12.25 12.30 -29.95
CA LEU A 135 -10.98 12.11 -29.24
C LEU A 135 -10.28 13.45 -28.94
N ALA A 136 -10.24 14.37 -29.89
CA ALA A 136 -9.63 15.69 -29.72
C ALA A 136 -10.29 16.49 -28.58
N LEU A 137 -11.62 16.39 -28.43
CA LEU A 137 -12.36 17.07 -27.37
C LEU A 137 -12.23 16.38 -26.00
N MET A 138 -11.98 15.07 -25.96
CA MET A 138 -11.79 14.35 -24.70
C MET A 138 -10.53 14.77 -23.94
N PHE A 139 -9.46 15.16 -24.63
CA PHE A 139 -8.21 15.61 -24.00
C PHE A 139 -8.39 16.86 -23.12
N PRO A 140 -8.89 18.01 -23.62
CA PRO A 140 -9.09 19.19 -22.78
C PRO A 140 -10.18 18.99 -21.72
N LEU A 141 -11.17 18.14 -21.97
CA LEU A 141 -12.24 17.80 -21.01
C LEU A 141 -11.81 16.75 -19.97
N ARG A 142 -10.61 16.18 -20.09
CA ARG A 142 -10.08 15.12 -19.23
C ARG A 142 -11.04 13.93 -19.10
N CYS A 143 -11.72 13.59 -20.19
CA CYS A 143 -12.73 12.54 -20.24
C CYS A 143 -12.41 11.46 -21.29
N VAL A 144 -11.12 11.20 -21.53
CA VAL A 144 -10.68 10.15 -22.46
C VAL A 144 -11.23 8.81 -22.02
N HIS A 145 -12.13 8.25 -22.83
CA HIS A 145 -12.73 6.95 -22.62
C HIS A 145 -12.72 6.21 -23.96
N PRO A 146 -11.85 5.20 -24.18
CA PRO A 146 -11.69 4.57 -25.49
C PRO A 146 -13.01 4.08 -26.14
N PRO A 147 -13.98 3.49 -25.40
CA PRO A 147 -15.29 3.12 -25.96
C PRO A 147 -16.09 4.29 -26.54
N ALA A 148 -15.87 5.52 -26.06
CA ALA A 148 -16.59 6.70 -26.55
C ALA A 148 -16.23 7.03 -28.01
N GLY A 149 -15.03 6.68 -28.49
CA GLY A 149 -14.70 6.79 -29.92
C GLY A 149 -15.65 5.95 -30.79
N ALA A 150 -15.99 4.73 -30.34
CA ALA A 150 -16.97 3.89 -31.02
C ALA A 150 -18.39 4.45 -30.91
N VAL A 151 -18.74 5.16 -29.84
CA VAL A 151 -20.03 5.88 -29.73
C VAL A 151 -20.16 6.95 -30.81
N ALA A 152 -19.12 7.78 -31.01
CA ALA A 152 -19.12 8.80 -32.06
C ALA A 152 -19.27 8.19 -33.46
N ILE A 153 -18.54 7.11 -33.74
CA ILE A 153 -18.62 6.39 -35.02
C ILE A 153 -20.01 5.76 -35.21
N THR A 154 -20.59 5.19 -34.14
CA THR A 154 -21.93 4.57 -34.18
C THR A 154 -23.02 5.58 -34.52
N ALA A 155 -22.90 6.84 -34.06
CA ALA A 155 -23.85 7.89 -34.42
C ALA A 155 -23.85 8.21 -35.93
N VAL A 156 -22.73 7.98 -36.62
CA VAL A 156 -22.59 8.21 -38.07
C VAL A 156 -22.95 6.97 -38.89
N VAL A 157 -22.38 5.82 -38.54
CA VAL A 157 -22.51 4.56 -39.30
C VAL A 157 -23.77 3.78 -38.92
N GLY A 158 -24.46 4.19 -37.85
CA GLY A 158 -25.70 3.56 -37.39
C GLY A 158 -26.78 3.52 -38.47
N GLY A 159 -27.81 2.69 -38.22
CA GLY A 159 -28.97 2.61 -39.11
C GLY A 159 -30.02 3.69 -38.82
N ALA A 160 -31.16 3.60 -39.52
CA ALA A 160 -32.28 4.50 -39.35
C ALA A 160 -32.75 4.63 -37.88
N THR A 161 -32.67 3.57 -37.09
CA THR A 161 -32.99 3.57 -35.65
C THR A 161 -32.13 4.53 -34.84
N VAL A 162 -30.85 4.69 -35.19
CA VAL A 162 -29.92 5.64 -34.56
C VAL A 162 -30.12 7.05 -35.11
N HIS A 163 -30.19 7.18 -36.44
CA HIS A 163 -30.31 8.48 -37.10
C HIS A 163 -31.61 9.20 -36.78
N ASN A 164 -32.73 8.47 -36.68
CA ASN A 164 -34.05 9.03 -36.34
C ASN A 164 -34.11 9.59 -34.91
N LEU A 165 -33.32 9.05 -33.99
CA LEU A 165 -33.22 9.59 -32.62
C LEU A 165 -32.53 10.96 -32.60
N GLY A 166 -31.69 11.27 -33.59
CA GLY A 166 -30.93 12.51 -33.62
C GLY A 166 -30.14 12.73 -32.33
N TYR A 167 -30.25 13.91 -31.72
CA TYR A 167 -29.62 14.19 -30.42
C TYR A 167 -30.19 13.35 -29.26
N GLY A 168 -31.39 12.78 -29.44
CA GLY A 168 -31.93 11.79 -28.51
C GLY A 168 -31.00 10.58 -28.36
N PHE A 169 -30.25 10.19 -29.39
CA PHE A 169 -29.25 9.12 -29.29
C PHE A 169 -28.23 9.36 -28.17
N ALA A 170 -27.80 10.61 -27.97
CA ALA A 170 -26.85 10.95 -26.92
C ALA A 170 -27.48 10.86 -25.52
N LEU A 171 -28.72 11.33 -25.38
CA LEU A 171 -29.39 11.45 -24.08
C LEU A 171 -30.05 10.15 -23.62
N THR A 172 -30.75 9.44 -24.50
CA THR A 172 -31.53 8.27 -24.08
C THR A 172 -30.68 7.01 -24.03
N PRO A 173 -30.19 6.40 -25.12
CA PRO A 173 -29.46 5.15 -24.97
C PRO A 173 -28.05 5.36 -24.42
N ILE A 174 -27.33 6.41 -24.80
CA ILE A 174 -25.92 6.51 -24.43
C ILE A 174 -25.73 7.02 -23.00
N ALA A 175 -26.34 8.15 -22.63
CA ALA A 175 -26.18 8.70 -21.29
C ALA A 175 -26.80 7.78 -20.22
N VAL A 176 -28.02 7.25 -20.45
CA VAL A 176 -28.65 6.32 -19.50
C VAL A 176 -27.81 5.06 -19.36
N ASN A 177 -27.41 4.42 -20.45
CA ASN A 177 -26.60 3.20 -20.35
C ASN A 177 -25.28 3.47 -19.61
N SER A 178 -24.62 4.59 -19.89
CA SER A 178 -23.37 4.95 -19.21
C SER A 178 -23.57 5.15 -17.70
N VAL A 179 -24.61 5.89 -17.30
CA VAL A 179 -24.91 6.15 -15.88
C VAL A 179 -25.30 4.87 -15.14
N VAL A 180 -26.18 4.06 -15.73
CA VAL A 180 -26.63 2.80 -15.12
C VAL A 180 -25.47 1.81 -15.01
N LEU A 181 -24.63 1.69 -16.05
CA LEU A 181 -23.48 0.79 -16.03
C LEU A 181 -22.44 1.21 -14.98
N VAL A 182 -22.15 2.51 -14.87
CA VAL A 182 -21.28 3.05 -13.80
C VAL A 182 -21.87 2.80 -12.43
N ALA A 183 -23.17 3.04 -12.23
CA ALA A 183 -23.85 2.75 -10.97
C ALA A 183 -23.76 1.26 -10.60
N CYS A 184 -23.97 0.36 -11.57
CA CYS A 184 -23.80 -1.08 -11.38
C CYS A 184 -22.37 -1.44 -10.98
N ALA A 185 -21.36 -0.84 -11.64
CA ALA A 185 -19.95 -1.08 -11.32
C ALA A 185 -19.57 -0.60 -9.91
N LEU A 186 -20.04 0.59 -9.51
CA LEU A 186 -19.83 1.12 -8.16
C LEU A 186 -20.53 0.26 -7.09
N LEU A 187 -21.75 -0.20 -7.36
CA LEU A 187 -22.49 -1.08 -6.46
C LEU A 187 -21.80 -2.45 -6.34
N TRP A 188 -21.41 -3.06 -7.47
CA TRP A 188 -20.69 -4.32 -7.50
C TRP A 188 -19.39 -4.24 -6.70
N ARG A 189 -18.64 -3.13 -6.85
CA ARG A 189 -17.43 -2.88 -6.06
C ARG A 189 -17.74 -2.87 -4.58
N ARG A 190 -18.75 -2.12 -4.14
CA ARG A 190 -19.14 -2.04 -2.73
C ARG A 190 -19.57 -3.39 -2.15
N LEU A 191 -20.25 -4.23 -2.95
CA LEU A 191 -20.75 -5.54 -2.49
C LEU A 191 -19.68 -6.62 -2.46
N THR A 192 -18.70 -6.57 -3.37
CA THR A 192 -17.75 -7.67 -3.57
C THR A 192 -16.31 -7.36 -3.15
N HIS A 193 -15.92 -6.09 -3.07
CA HIS A 193 -14.62 -5.71 -2.55
C HIS A 193 -14.74 -5.35 -1.06
N ASN A 194 -14.28 -6.28 -0.22
CA ASN A 194 -13.92 -6.03 1.17
C ASN A 194 -12.43 -5.64 1.32
N HIS A 195 -11.81 -5.14 0.24
CA HIS A 195 -10.44 -4.66 0.33
C HIS A 195 -10.44 -3.36 1.14
N VAL A 196 -10.18 -3.51 2.44
CA VAL A 196 -9.51 -2.49 3.22
C VAL A 196 -8.22 -2.24 2.45
N ALA A 197 -8.19 -1.20 1.61
CA ALA A 197 -6.92 -0.70 1.10
C ALA A 197 -6.04 -0.55 2.34
N PRO A 198 -4.86 -1.20 2.41
CA PRO A 198 -4.00 -1.05 3.57
C PRO A 198 -3.82 0.44 3.76
N HIS A 199 -4.45 0.99 4.80
CA HIS A 199 -4.33 2.39 5.09
C HIS A 199 -2.84 2.63 5.28
N PRO A 200 -2.29 3.71 4.71
CA PRO A 200 -0.90 4.06 4.99
C PRO A 200 -0.74 4.02 6.49
N VAL A 201 0.20 3.21 6.98
CA VAL A 201 0.51 3.12 8.40
C VAL A 201 1.16 4.45 8.73
N VAL A 202 0.35 5.44 9.08
CA VAL A 202 0.84 6.73 9.53
C VAL A 202 1.44 6.49 10.91
N HIS A 203 2.75 6.64 11.02
CA HIS A 203 3.42 6.45 12.28
C HIS A 203 3.05 7.61 13.19
N ALA A 204 2.53 7.30 14.38
CA ALA A 204 2.09 8.34 15.32
C ALA A 204 3.29 9.21 15.72
N ASN A 205 3.18 10.54 15.53
CA ASN A 205 4.23 11.44 15.98
C ASN A 205 4.25 11.53 17.51
N ARG A 206 5.14 10.73 18.13
CA ARG A 206 5.37 10.70 19.58
C ARG A 206 5.76 12.07 20.15
N HIS A 207 6.46 12.89 19.39
CA HIS A 207 6.95 14.19 19.83
C HIS A 207 5.87 15.27 19.86
N ARG A 208 4.67 14.99 19.31
CA ARG A 208 3.55 15.95 19.22
C ARG A 208 3.97 17.27 18.57
N THR A 209 4.88 17.18 17.59
CA THR A 209 5.30 18.30 16.76
C THR A 209 4.52 18.29 15.45
N THR A 210 4.69 19.35 14.64
CA THR A 210 4.11 19.45 13.30
C THR A 210 4.78 18.55 12.27
N ASP A 211 6.01 18.10 12.54
CA ASP A 211 6.76 17.26 11.61
C ASP A 211 6.13 15.87 11.47
N ALA A 212 6.32 15.21 10.33
CA ALA A 212 6.00 13.79 10.21
C ALA A 212 6.95 12.93 11.07
N ALA A 213 6.60 11.65 11.30
CA ALA A 213 7.50 10.70 11.94
C ALA A 213 8.76 10.46 11.07
N PRO A 214 9.92 10.09 11.64
CA PRO A 214 11.16 9.90 10.90
C PRO A 214 11.03 9.03 9.64
N GLN A 215 10.28 7.93 9.71
CA GLN A 215 10.04 7.05 8.56
C GLN A 215 9.17 7.68 7.47
N ASP A 216 8.26 8.58 7.84
CA ASP A 216 7.33 9.23 6.92
C ASP A 216 7.96 10.48 6.25
N ARG A 217 9.11 10.95 6.75
CA ARG A 217 9.83 12.13 6.19
C ARG A 217 10.60 11.81 4.91
N ILE A 218 10.98 10.56 4.71
CA ILE A 218 11.86 10.14 3.63
C ILE A 218 11.08 9.18 2.75
N GLY A 219 10.98 9.48 1.45
CA GLY A 219 10.28 8.63 0.49
C GLY A 219 9.82 9.41 -0.72
N MET A 220 9.21 8.71 -1.68
CA MET A 220 8.49 9.36 -2.77
C MET A 220 7.16 9.92 -2.26
N THR A 221 6.85 11.14 -2.67
CA THR A 221 5.53 11.76 -2.51
C THR A 221 4.66 11.51 -3.74
N ILE A 222 3.35 11.74 -3.61
CA ILE A 222 2.43 11.70 -4.76
C ILE A 222 2.81 12.78 -5.77
N GLU A 223 3.25 13.95 -5.31
CA GLU A 223 3.71 15.05 -6.14
C GLU A 223 4.92 14.68 -6.99
N ASP A 224 5.89 13.95 -6.41
CA ASP A 224 7.05 13.44 -7.15
C ASP A 224 6.62 12.47 -8.25
N LEU A 225 5.65 11.61 -7.95
CA LEU A 225 5.12 10.64 -8.91
C LEU A 225 4.35 11.33 -10.04
N ASP A 226 3.52 12.32 -9.72
CA ASP A 226 2.82 13.14 -10.71
C ASP A 226 3.78 13.93 -11.61
N ALA A 227 4.88 14.42 -11.06
CA ALA A 227 5.93 15.08 -11.82
C ALA A 227 6.66 14.08 -12.74
N ALA A 228 6.94 12.88 -12.25
CA ALA A 228 7.55 11.81 -13.03
C ALA A 228 6.65 11.37 -14.20
N LEU A 229 5.36 11.11 -13.94
CA LEU A 229 4.40 10.72 -14.99
C LEU A 229 4.25 11.80 -16.06
N ARG A 230 4.25 13.08 -15.67
CA ARG A 230 4.23 14.20 -16.62
C ARG A 230 5.45 14.25 -17.54
N SER A 231 6.61 13.80 -17.07
CA SER A 231 7.84 13.80 -17.88
C SER A 231 7.79 12.85 -19.07
N PHE A 232 7.02 11.76 -18.98
CA PHE A 232 6.86 10.79 -20.06
C PHE A 232 5.91 11.26 -21.17
N ASN A 233 5.06 12.27 -20.91
CA ASN A 233 4.09 12.80 -21.87
C ASN A 233 3.21 11.73 -22.57
N GLU A 234 2.87 10.68 -21.83
CA GLU A 234 2.07 9.54 -22.28
C GLU A 234 0.82 9.36 -21.39
N LEU A 235 -0.23 8.78 -21.96
CA LEU A 235 -1.45 8.45 -21.22
C LEU A 235 -1.25 7.11 -20.48
N PHE A 236 -0.97 7.17 -19.18
CA PHE A 236 -0.85 5.98 -18.35
C PHE A 236 -2.22 5.45 -17.90
N ASP A 237 -2.39 4.14 -17.98
CA ASP A 237 -3.59 3.43 -17.54
C ASP A 237 -3.53 3.02 -16.06
N ILE A 238 -2.88 3.85 -15.23
CA ILE A 238 -2.71 3.65 -13.79
C ILE A 238 -2.77 5.02 -13.13
N ASP A 239 -3.60 5.17 -12.10
CA ASP A 239 -3.64 6.39 -11.32
C ASP A 239 -2.41 6.50 -10.37
N SER A 240 -2.01 7.73 -10.04
CA SER A 240 -0.82 7.97 -9.22
C SER A 240 -0.90 7.32 -7.83
N GLN A 241 -2.08 7.21 -7.22
CA GLN A 241 -2.23 6.60 -5.89
C GLN A 241 -2.00 5.08 -5.96
N SER A 242 -2.59 4.41 -6.95
CA SER A 242 -2.35 2.98 -7.19
C SER A 242 -0.88 2.72 -7.52
N LEU A 243 -0.25 3.58 -8.33
CA LEU A 243 1.16 3.43 -8.67
C LEU A 243 2.06 3.64 -7.45
N GLU A 244 1.77 4.63 -6.60
CA GLU A 244 2.46 4.82 -5.32
C GLU A 244 2.32 3.57 -4.44
N GLN A 245 1.12 3.00 -4.34
CA GLN A 245 0.86 1.82 -3.53
C GLN A 245 1.65 0.61 -4.02
N VAL A 246 1.68 0.38 -5.34
CA VAL A 246 2.49 -0.68 -5.96
C VAL A 246 3.98 -0.45 -5.70
N LEU A 247 4.47 0.79 -5.87
CA LEU A 247 5.87 1.12 -5.62
C LEU A 247 6.26 0.93 -4.16
N ARG A 248 5.44 1.40 -3.20
CA ARG A 248 5.67 1.21 -1.77
C ARG A 248 5.68 -0.28 -1.40
N HIS A 249 4.75 -1.06 -1.94
CA HIS A 249 4.72 -2.50 -1.70
C HIS A 249 5.95 -3.21 -2.29
N ALA A 250 6.33 -2.87 -3.52
CA ALA A 250 7.53 -3.40 -4.16
C ALA A 250 8.82 -3.01 -3.41
N GLN A 251 8.89 -1.78 -2.90
CA GLN A 251 9.98 -1.31 -2.04
C GLN A 251 10.02 -2.09 -0.72
N GLY A 252 8.88 -2.33 -0.07
CA GLY A 252 8.81 -3.14 1.14
C GLY A 252 9.33 -4.57 0.93
N LEU A 253 8.89 -5.25 -0.13
CA LEU A 253 9.37 -6.57 -0.50
C LEU A 253 10.87 -6.58 -0.88
N ALA A 254 11.32 -5.54 -1.58
CA ALA A 254 12.73 -5.39 -1.93
C ALA A 254 13.59 -5.17 -0.67
N TRP A 255 13.10 -4.37 0.27
CA TRP A 255 13.73 -4.08 1.55
C TRP A 255 13.82 -5.33 2.41
N GLU A 256 12.72 -6.09 2.55
CA GLU A 256 12.70 -7.37 3.27
C GLU A 256 13.73 -8.37 2.68
N ARG A 257 13.79 -8.49 1.35
CA ARG A 257 14.78 -9.36 0.69
C ARG A 257 16.22 -8.90 0.89
N GLN A 258 16.47 -7.58 0.91
CA GLN A 258 17.82 -7.00 1.01
C GLN A 258 18.33 -6.97 2.45
N PHE A 259 17.49 -6.60 3.41
CA PHE A 259 17.87 -6.36 4.80
C PHE A 259 17.36 -7.44 5.76
N GLY A 260 16.37 -8.25 5.39
CA GLY A 260 15.86 -9.36 6.20
C GLY A 260 16.84 -10.54 6.35
N LYS A 261 18.01 -10.46 5.71
CA LYS A 261 19.11 -11.42 5.93
C LYS A 261 19.97 -11.08 7.15
N VAL A 262 20.02 -9.82 7.56
CA VAL A 262 20.80 -9.40 8.74
C VAL A 262 19.93 -9.61 9.97
N ARG A 263 20.43 -10.41 10.90
CA ARG A 263 19.74 -10.76 12.15
C ARG A 263 20.27 -9.91 13.31
N CYS A 264 19.51 -9.85 14.40
CA CYS A 264 19.99 -9.26 15.65
C CYS A 264 21.36 -9.83 16.06
N ALA A 265 21.57 -11.13 15.91
CA ALA A 265 22.83 -11.80 16.23
C ALA A 265 24.07 -11.24 15.50
N ASP A 266 23.88 -10.64 14.31
CA ASP A 266 24.96 -10.12 13.47
C ASP A 266 25.42 -8.72 13.91
N ILE A 267 24.56 -7.97 14.59
CA ILE A 267 24.79 -6.56 14.94
C ILE A 267 24.83 -6.32 16.46
N MET A 268 24.38 -7.28 17.26
CA MET A 268 24.30 -7.12 18.71
C MET A 268 25.68 -7.11 19.38
N SER A 269 25.80 -6.30 20.43
CA SER A 269 26.91 -6.40 21.38
C SER A 269 26.70 -7.59 22.30
N ARG A 270 27.75 -8.41 22.48
CA ARG A 270 27.69 -9.66 23.29
C ARG A 270 28.37 -9.52 24.65
N ASP A 271 29.35 -8.63 24.78
CA ASP A 271 30.02 -8.34 26.04
C ASP A 271 29.23 -7.28 26.81
N LEU A 272 28.33 -7.73 27.68
CA LEU A 272 27.35 -6.87 28.34
C LEU A 272 27.66 -6.71 29.82
N VAL A 273 27.67 -5.44 30.25
CA VAL A 273 27.58 -5.10 31.67
C VAL A 273 26.11 -5.18 32.09
N THR A 274 25.82 -5.93 33.14
CA THR A 274 24.47 -6.19 33.63
C THR A 274 24.38 -5.93 35.13
N VAL A 275 23.16 -5.74 35.62
CA VAL A 275 22.86 -5.55 37.05
C VAL A 275 21.71 -6.45 37.47
N GLU A 276 21.57 -6.71 38.76
CA GLU A 276 20.45 -7.46 39.32
C GLU A 276 19.41 -6.50 39.92
N PHE A 277 18.22 -7.01 40.23
CA PHE A 277 17.15 -6.23 40.85
C PHE A 277 17.61 -5.50 42.12
N ALA A 278 18.40 -6.19 42.95
CA ALA A 278 18.87 -5.70 44.25
C ALA A 278 20.16 -4.88 44.16
N THR A 279 20.76 -4.70 42.97
CA THR A 279 21.98 -3.90 42.81
C THR A 279 21.73 -2.46 43.29
N PRO A 280 22.58 -1.90 44.17
CA PRO A 280 22.45 -0.52 44.63
C PRO A 280 22.51 0.48 43.49
N LEU A 281 21.73 1.57 43.58
CA LEU A 281 21.71 2.62 42.55
C LEU A 281 23.09 3.26 42.32
N GLN A 282 23.88 3.45 43.37
CA GLN A 282 25.22 4.00 43.28
C GLN A 282 26.17 3.12 42.45
N GLU A 283 26.06 1.81 42.61
CA GLU A 283 26.85 0.83 41.86
C GLU A 283 26.45 0.85 40.38
N ALA A 284 25.15 0.76 40.08
CA ALA A 284 24.65 0.83 38.71
C ALA A 284 25.01 2.16 38.02
N TRP A 285 24.93 3.29 38.73
CA TRP A 285 25.38 4.59 38.22
C TRP A 285 26.88 4.60 37.90
N THR A 286 27.68 4.00 38.77
CA THR A 286 29.14 3.87 38.57
C THR A 286 29.45 3.03 37.34
N LEU A 287 28.71 1.92 37.13
CA LEU A 287 28.85 1.09 35.93
C LEU A 287 28.51 1.85 34.65
N LEU A 288 27.38 2.56 34.61
CA LEU A 288 27.00 3.41 33.46
C LEU A 288 28.10 4.42 33.12
N HIS A 289 28.64 5.11 34.13
CA HIS A 289 29.65 6.15 33.92
C HIS A 289 31.02 5.57 33.55
N ARG A 290 31.49 4.52 34.25
CA ARG A 290 32.78 3.89 34.03
C ARG A 290 32.88 3.27 32.63
N HIS A 291 31.83 2.58 32.20
CA HIS A 291 31.79 1.92 30.90
C HIS A 291 31.28 2.84 29.78
N ARG A 292 30.88 4.09 30.10
CA ARG A 292 30.34 5.08 29.16
C ARG A 292 29.14 4.56 28.35
N ILE A 293 28.33 3.72 28.97
CA ILE A 293 27.11 3.15 28.40
C ILE A 293 25.88 3.87 28.97
N ARG A 294 24.79 3.86 28.21
CA ARG A 294 23.57 4.63 28.53
C ARG A 294 22.46 3.79 29.16
N ALA A 295 22.60 2.47 29.11
CA ALA A 295 21.63 1.51 29.60
C ALA A 295 22.33 0.27 30.16
N LEU A 296 21.71 -0.34 31.17
CA LEU A 296 22.09 -1.62 31.76
C LEU A 296 20.89 -2.56 31.75
N PRO A 297 20.98 -3.77 31.19
CA PRO A 297 19.99 -4.81 31.38
C PRO A 297 19.94 -5.24 32.84
N VAL A 298 18.73 -5.36 33.36
CA VAL A 298 18.46 -5.93 34.68
C VAL A 298 18.09 -7.39 34.50
N VAL A 299 18.85 -8.29 35.11
CA VAL A 299 18.69 -9.74 34.97
C VAL A 299 18.34 -10.40 36.30
N ASP A 300 17.66 -11.54 36.23
CA ASP A 300 17.47 -12.44 37.37
C ASP A 300 18.65 -13.41 37.54
N ARG A 301 18.58 -14.27 38.56
CA ARG A 301 19.59 -15.31 38.83
C ARG A 301 19.75 -16.34 37.71
N ALA A 302 18.73 -16.52 36.86
CA ALA A 302 18.78 -17.39 35.69
C ALA A 302 19.32 -16.67 34.43
N ARG A 303 19.71 -15.39 34.56
CA ARG A 303 20.09 -14.47 33.48
C ARG A 303 18.95 -14.07 32.54
N ARG A 304 17.69 -14.17 32.97
CA ARG A 304 16.55 -13.67 32.19
C ARG A 304 16.41 -12.17 32.37
N VAL A 305 16.04 -11.47 31.30
CA VAL A 305 15.86 -10.01 31.33
C VAL A 305 14.53 -9.69 32.01
N ILE A 306 14.59 -8.94 33.11
CA ILE A 306 13.41 -8.52 33.90
C ILE A 306 13.16 -7.00 33.81
N GLY A 307 14.13 -6.25 33.30
CA GLY A 307 14.00 -4.81 33.06
C GLY A 307 15.25 -4.23 32.39
N VAL A 308 15.21 -2.93 32.11
CA VAL A 308 16.38 -2.13 31.71
C VAL A 308 16.39 -0.86 32.52
N VAL A 309 17.56 -0.43 32.96
CA VAL A 309 17.76 0.87 33.61
C VAL A 309 18.64 1.76 32.74
N THR A 310 18.19 2.98 32.49
CA THR A 310 18.91 3.97 31.67
C THR A 310 19.25 5.22 32.47
N LEU A 311 20.16 6.05 31.96
CA LEU A 311 20.44 7.37 32.55
C LEU A 311 19.16 8.24 32.69
N VAL A 312 18.19 8.06 31.80
CA VAL A 312 16.90 8.79 31.85
C VAL A 312 16.06 8.36 33.06
N ASP A 313 16.14 7.10 33.46
CA ASP A 313 15.38 6.59 34.61
C ASP A 313 15.90 7.15 35.93
N PHE A 314 17.23 7.28 36.06
CA PHE A 314 17.84 8.02 37.16
C PHE A 314 17.39 9.49 37.20
N LEU A 315 17.31 10.15 36.03
CA LEU A 315 16.84 11.55 35.96
C LEU A 315 15.38 11.71 36.34
N LYS A 316 14.51 10.77 35.95
CA LYS A 316 13.08 10.77 36.33
C LYS A 316 12.91 10.63 37.83
N HIS A 317 13.64 9.71 38.46
CA HIS A 317 13.56 9.45 39.90
C HIS A 317 14.36 10.43 40.76
N ALA A 318 15.35 11.12 40.18
CA ALA A 318 16.05 12.23 40.83
C ALA A 318 15.21 13.51 40.92
N ARG A 319 14.05 13.60 40.25
CA ARG A 319 13.08 14.70 40.44
C ARG A 319 12.33 14.57 41.76
N LEU A 320 13.07 14.43 42.86
CA LEU A 320 12.57 14.56 44.22
C LEU A 320 12.05 16.00 44.39
N ASP A 321 10.82 16.09 44.90
CA ASP A 321 10.00 17.23 45.30
C ASP A 321 10.12 18.54 44.46
N PRO A 322 9.04 19.03 43.81
CA PRO A 322 9.05 20.31 43.09
C PRO A 322 9.46 21.54 43.93
N ARG A 323 9.48 21.39 45.27
CA ARG A 323 9.82 22.43 46.25
C ARG A 323 11.33 22.57 46.47
N ASP A 324 12.15 21.58 46.10
CA ASP A 324 13.61 21.61 46.30
C ASP A 324 14.32 22.46 45.23
N HIS A 325 15.01 23.54 45.63
CA HIS A 325 15.80 24.42 44.73
C HIS A 325 17.19 23.83 44.36
N LEU A 326 17.34 22.50 44.44
CA LEU A 326 18.61 21.82 44.17
C LEU A 326 18.91 21.78 42.67
N SER A 327 20.19 21.95 42.32
CA SER A 327 20.67 21.73 40.96
C SER A 327 20.57 20.24 40.57
N LEU A 328 20.52 19.95 39.28
CA LEU A 328 20.39 18.56 38.78
C LEU A 328 21.47 17.63 39.34
N GLY A 329 22.72 18.10 39.42
CA GLY A 329 23.82 17.33 39.99
C GLY A 329 23.67 17.06 41.48
N GLN A 330 23.13 18.01 42.25
CA GLN A 330 22.84 17.82 43.67
C GLN A 330 21.70 16.82 43.89
N ARG A 331 20.68 16.83 43.04
CA ARG A 331 19.56 15.88 43.09
C ARG A 331 20.00 14.45 42.82
N ILE A 332 20.82 14.24 41.79
CA ILE A 332 21.39 12.92 41.50
C ILE A 332 22.26 12.46 42.68
N ARG A 333 23.10 13.34 43.24
CA ARG A 333 23.88 13.03 44.45
C ARG A 333 22.99 12.64 45.63
N LYS A 334 21.88 13.35 45.87
CA LYS A 334 20.90 13.03 46.93
C LYS A 334 20.25 11.67 46.69
N LEU A 335 19.91 11.32 45.45
CA LEU A 335 19.37 10.01 45.08
C LEU A 335 20.40 8.89 45.34
N LEU A 336 21.66 9.09 44.96
CA LEU A 336 22.72 8.08 45.07
C LEU A 336 23.35 7.98 46.47
N ALA A 337 23.17 8.96 47.35
CA ALA A 337 23.73 8.94 48.70
C ALA A 337 23.08 7.83 49.56
N PRO A 338 23.77 7.19 50.51
CA PRO A 338 23.13 6.27 51.43
C PRO A 338 22.03 6.96 52.27
N THR A 339 20.91 6.27 52.53
CA THR A 339 19.88 6.80 53.42
C THR A 339 20.25 6.54 54.89
N PRO A 340 20.26 7.58 55.75
CA PRO A 340 20.50 7.41 57.17
C PRO A 340 19.21 6.93 57.86
N GLY A 341 19.10 5.63 58.12
CA GLY A 341 18.00 5.03 58.89
C GLY A 341 17.51 3.69 58.32
N ASP A 342 16.51 3.09 58.98
CA ASP A 342 15.95 1.79 58.60
C ASP A 342 14.87 1.90 57.49
N TYR A 343 14.46 3.12 57.15
CA TYR A 343 13.45 3.42 56.14
C TYR A 343 13.99 4.43 55.12
N SER A 344 13.64 4.22 53.85
CA SER A 344 13.97 5.12 52.76
C SER A 344 12.74 5.48 51.94
N ASP A 345 12.52 6.77 51.77
CA ASP A 345 11.45 7.34 50.93
C ASP A 345 11.86 7.46 49.45
N LYS A 346 13.09 7.04 49.12
CA LYS A 346 13.62 7.07 47.76
C LYS A 346 14.00 5.66 47.30
N ALA A 347 14.21 5.52 45.99
CA ALA A 347 14.73 4.29 45.46
C ALA A 347 16.19 4.07 45.91
N GLU A 348 16.50 2.86 46.36
CA GLU A 348 17.82 2.42 46.81
C GLU A 348 18.44 1.40 45.83
N VAL A 349 17.60 0.64 45.13
CA VAL A 349 18.03 -0.43 44.22
C VAL A 349 17.50 -0.23 42.80
N VAL A 350 18.20 -0.81 41.84
CA VAL A 350 17.88 -0.71 40.40
C VAL A 350 16.45 -1.14 40.11
N GLY A 351 15.98 -2.21 40.75
CA GLY A 351 14.64 -2.76 40.54
C GLY A 351 13.49 -1.77 40.79
N GLN A 352 13.71 -0.72 41.57
CA GLN A 352 12.72 0.30 41.90
C GLN A 352 12.62 1.42 40.85
N ILE A 353 13.65 1.60 40.01
CA ILE A 353 13.67 2.65 38.98
C ILE A 353 13.70 2.10 37.55
N MET A 354 13.95 0.80 37.38
CA MET A 354 14.04 0.18 36.07
C MET A 354 12.72 0.26 35.30
N THR A 355 12.81 0.31 33.97
CA THR A 355 11.65 0.16 33.10
C THR A 355 11.27 -1.33 33.03
N SER A 356 10.02 -1.65 33.40
CA SER A 356 9.43 -2.99 33.33
C SER A 356 7.92 -2.90 33.02
N PRO A 357 7.35 -3.76 32.16
CA PRO A 357 8.03 -4.79 31.37
C PRO A 357 8.92 -4.19 30.28
N VAL A 358 10.03 -4.87 29.98
CA VAL A 358 10.96 -4.46 28.93
C VAL A 358 10.64 -5.19 27.62
N HIS A 359 10.74 -4.45 26.50
CA HIS A 359 10.66 -5.05 25.18
C HIS A 359 12.00 -5.71 24.83
N THR A 360 11.94 -7.01 24.55
CA THR A 360 13.09 -7.80 24.10
C THR A 360 12.89 -8.27 22.67
N VAL A 361 13.99 -8.54 21.98
CA VAL A 361 14.04 -9.16 20.65
C VAL A 361 14.80 -10.48 20.74
N THR A 362 14.58 -11.38 19.78
CA THR A 362 15.34 -12.63 19.69
C THR A 362 16.59 -12.46 18.83
N GLU A 363 17.55 -13.38 18.97
CA GLU A 363 18.73 -13.42 18.11
C GLU A 363 18.40 -13.54 16.63
N GLU A 364 17.24 -14.15 16.32
CA GLU A 364 16.81 -14.47 14.96
C GLU A 364 15.93 -13.39 14.33
N ASP A 365 15.49 -12.41 15.13
CA ASP A 365 14.68 -11.30 14.64
C ASP A 365 15.47 -10.52 13.57
N ALA A 366 14.81 -10.20 12.48
CA ALA A 366 15.42 -9.47 11.37
C ALA A 366 15.62 -8.00 11.74
N VAL A 367 16.76 -7.41 11.37
CA VAL A 367 17.09 -6.01 11.68
C VAL A 367 16.02 -5.02 11.20
N VAL A 368 15.34 -5.34 10.10
CA VAL A 368 14.22 -4.55 9.55
C VAL A 368 13.08 -4.36 10.55
N GLU A 369 12.78 -5.38 11.35
CA GLU A 369 11.70 -5.33 12.35
C GLU A 369 12.05 -4.43 13.54
N LEU A 370 13.34 -4.15 13.75
CA LEU A 370 13.79 -3.22 14.81
C LEU A 370 13.71 -1.75 14.37
N VAL A 371 13.59 -1.45 13.07
CA VAL A 371 13.60 -0.06 12.57
C VAL A 371 12.48 0.76 13.22
N PRO A 372 11.19 0.37 13.19
CA PRO A 372 10.12 1.16 13.81
C PRO A 372 10.29 1.32 15.32
N ARG A 373 10.78 0.26 15.98
CA ARG A 373 11.03 0.23 17.42
C ARG A 373 12.10 1.24 17.84
N LEU A 374 13.19 1.32 17.08
CA LEU A 374 14.33 2.18 17.37
C LEU A 374 14.20 3.60 16.79
N SER A 375 13.32 3.83 15.82
CA SER A 375 13.10 5.15 15.21
C SER A 375 11.89 5.90 15.77
N ASP A 376 10.74 5.23 15.91
CA ASP A 376 9.45 5.91 16.12
C ASP A 376 8.87 5.62 17.50
N GLU A 377 9.02 4.39 17.99
CA GLU A 377 8.56 3.99 19.32
C GLU A 377 9.48 4.55 20.43
N GLY A 378 10.61 5.15 20.05
CA GLY A 378 11.60 5.81 20.91
C GLY A 378 12.21 4.88 21.96
N MET A 379 12.44 3.63 21.56
CA MET A 379 13.37 2.75 22.24
C MET A 379 14.77 3.01 21.69
N HIS A 380 15.79 3.07 22.55
CA HIS A 380 17.18 3.31 22.12
C HIS A 380 18.08 2.09 22.33
N HIS A 381 17.63 1.15 23.15
CA HIS A 381 18.35 -0.04 23.58
C HIS A 381 17.36 -1.20 23.65
N LEU A 382 17.66 -2.28 22.95
CA LEU A 382 16.84 -3.48 22.90
C LEU A 382 17.68 -4.68 23.36
N PRO A 383 17.37 -5.27 24.54
CA PRO A 383 17.99 -6.51 24.95
C PRO A 383 17.60 -7.65 24.00
N VAL A 384 18.61 -8.40 23.57
CA VAL A 384 18.45 -9.60 22.75
C VAL A 384 18.49 -10.81 23.66
N VAL A 385 17.51 -11.70 23.49
CA VAL A 385 17.39 -12.93 24.27
C VAL A 385 17.54 -14.17 23.41
N ASP A 386 18.06 -15.24 24.03
CA ASP A 386 18.12 -16.58 23.44
C ASP A 386 16.75 -17.30 23.49
N ALA A 387 16.71 -18.55 23.02
CA ALA A 387 15.51 -19.38 23.01
C ALA A 387 14.94 -19.63 24.43
N GLU A 388 15.80 -19.62 25.46
CA GLU A 388 15.43 -19.79 26.86
C GLU A 388 15.07 -18.48 27.58
N ARG A 389 14.99 -17.36 26.83
CA ARG A 389 14.74 -15.98 27.31
C ARG A 389 15.85 -15.42 28.20
N ARG A 390 17.07 -15.92 28.08
CA ARG A 390 18.25 -15.40 28.78
C ARG A 390 18.91 -14.33 27.92
N LEU A 391 19.53 -13.36 28.58
CA LEU A 391 20.21 -12.26 27.91
C LEU A 391 21.41 -12.78 27.11
N SER A 392 21.36 -12.57 25.80
CA SER A 392 22.41 -12.94 24.84
C SER A 392 23.13 -11.73 24.25
N GLY A 393 22.42 -10.61 24.08
CA GLY A 393 23.00 -9.41 23.49
C GLY A 393 22.23 -8.13 23.77
N MET A 394 22.71 -7.03 23.23
CA MET A 394 21.99 -5.76 23.18
C MET A 394 22.19 -5.12 21.81
N VAL A 395 21.10 -4.60 21.23
CA VAL A 395 21.13 -3.79 20.02
C VAL A 395 20.77 -2.35 20.37
N THR A 396 21.54 -1.41 19.85
CA THR A 396 21.29 0.02 20.00
C THR A 396 20.99 0.70 18.67
N GLN A 397 20.47 1.92 18.73
CA GLN A 397 20.23 2.73 17.53
C GLN A 397 21.53 2.97 16.72
N SER A 398 22.69 3.03 17.36
CA SER A 398 23.98 3.16 16.67
C SER A 398 24.36 1.91 15.89
N ASP A 399 24.06 0.72 16.45
CA ASP A 399 24.31 -0.56 15.77
C ASP A 399 23.41 -0.69 14.53
N LEU A 400 22.13 -0.27 14.65
CA LEU A 400 21.20 -0.20 13.53
C LEU A 400 21.75 0.72 12.42
N MET A 401 22.21 1.92 12.76
CA MET A 401 22.79 2.86 11.79
C MET A 401 24.03 2.28 11.09
N ALA A 402 24.91 1.61 11.84
CA ALA A 402 26.09 0.97 11.27
C ALA A 402 25.72 -0.18 10.32
N ALA A 403 24.71 -0.98 10.68
CA ALA A 403 24.19 -2.06 9.86
C ALA A 403 23.59 -1.55 8.54
N LEU A 404 22.78 -0.49 8.60
CA LEU A 404 22.16 0.13 7.42
C LEU A 404 23.20 0.76 6.48
N TYR A 405 24.29 1.33 7.02
CA TYR A 405 25.37 1.88 6.19
C TYR A 405 26.18 0.78 5.48
N ARG A 406 26.51 -0.31 6.19
CA ARG A 406 27.29 -1.42 5.61
C ARG A 406 26.54 -2.18 4.51
N SER A 407 25.23 -2.30 4.62
CA SER A 407 24.44 -2.94 3.55
C SER A 407 24.45 -2.09 2.27
N GLN A 408 24.42 -0.75 2.36
CA GLN A 408 24.49 0.13 1.19
C GLN A 408 25.85 0.08 0.49
N SER A 409 26.96 0.02 1.23
CA SER A 409 28.29 -0.04 0.61
C SER A 409 28.54 -1.37 -0.10
N SER A 410 27.99 -2.48 0.40
CA SER A 410 28.03 -3.77 -0.32
C SER A 410 27.32 -3.75 -1.68
N LEU A 411 26.35 -2.85 -1.89
CA LEU A 411 25.63 -2.68 -3.17
C LEU A 411 26.45 -1.89 -4.21
N GLN A 412 27.38 -1.03 -3.79
CA GLN A 412 28.23 -0.28 -4.72
C GLN A 412 29.37 -1.14 -5.27
N THR A 413 29.91 -2.07 -4.47
CA THR A 413 31.03 -2.92 -4.90
C THR A 413 30.63 -3.98 -5.94
N VAL A 414 29.38 -4.46 -5.92
CA VAL A 414 28.89 -5.48 -6.88
C VAL A 414 28.53 -4.88 -8.24
N LYS A 415 28.32 -3.56 -8.34
CA LYS A 415 28.08 -2.86 -9.62
C LYS A 415 29.36 -2.39 -10.32
N SER A 416 30.53 -2.51 -9.68
CA SER A 416 31.83 -2.07 -10.24
C SER A 416 32.74 -3.21 -10.69
N THR A 417 32.22 -4.44 -10.79
CA THR A 417 32.89 -5.63 -11.36
C THR A 417 31.98 -6.20 -12.42
#